data_AF-A0A841WSW4-F1
#
_entry.id   AF-A0A841WSW4-F1
#
_cell.length_a   1.000
_cell.length_b   1.000
_cell.length_c   1.000
_cell.angle_alpha   90.00
_cell.angle_beta   90.00
_cell.angle_gamma   90.00
#
_symmetry.space_group_name_H-M   'P 1'
#
loop_
_entity.id
_entity.type
_entity.pdbx_description
1 polymer ?
#
loop_
_entity_poly.entity_id
_entity_poly.type
_entity_poly.pdbx_seq_one_letter_code
_entity_poly.pdbx_strand_id
1 'polypeptide(L)'
;MKINNFPALETLASNDLLLGWNSATETTRSIPVSTITSANQARLVNSNATVSKIDTLIVDNRSGNITVVIPAIQSGEVGIIDITCISNTYKVYLDFSGEKFKGFTTLSNPYIQSAYKSTKLIYLDSSTGWIEIDNNLVTYLAPYRAGMKLWLEGGSLLDKSGNGNNATAVTSAPAVVAGIDNRQVLRWAGSMNQELQISPFLSGTTAATLYCVFTLNANTHYNLIRTRNNINDYWRFANNSNGYIGTFLSARREDYPASMPSSGHHLVSIHASSTTYEVLLDNLSKGVVSVGYFAGDRFRIGTNDMAFTGDIAALLVYPTYYSKTSTEHLDIISTIKNNYPSLTLV
;
A
#
# COMPACT_ATOMS: atom_id res chain seq x y z
N MET A 1 -31.15 19.31 28.14
CA MET A 1 -30.68 18.94 29.49
C MET A 1 -29.16 19.07 29.50
N LYS A 2 -28.58 19.90 30.38
CA LYS A 2 -27.12 20.11 30.45
C LYS A 2 -26.60 19.28 31.62
N ILE A 3 -25.84 18.23 31.34
CA ILE A 3 -25.19 17.43 32.38
C ILE A 3 -23.97 18.22 32.84
N ASN A 4 -24.05 18.82 34.03
CA ASN A 4 -23.03 19.76 34.50
C ASN A 4 -21.72 19.08 34.93
N ASN A 5 -21.73 17.76 35.20
CA ASN A 5 -20.55 16.91 35.38
C ASN A 5 -20.96 15.45 35.21
N PHE A 6 -20.08 14.62 34.64
CA PHE A 6 -20.22 13.16 34.70
C PHE A 6 -19.77 12.66 36.08
N PRO A 7 -20.45 11.66 36.67
CA PRO A 7 -19.97 11.04 37.91
C PRO A 7 -18.59 10.40 37.68
N ALA A 8 -17.71 10.53 38.69
CA ALA A 8 -16.44 9.83 38.68
C ALA A 8 -16.68 8.32 38.82
N LEU A 9 -15.93 7.49 38.07
CA LEU A 9 -16.08 6.03 38.05
C LEU A 9 -16.04 5.40 39.45
N GLU A 10 -15.32 6.03 40.38
CA GLU A 10 -15.16 5.64 41.79
C GLU A 10 -16.44 5.78 42.63
N THR A 11 -17.48 6.41 42.10
CA THR A 11 -18.75 6.71 42.82
C THR A 11 -19.97 5.98 42.29
N LEU A 12 -19.82 5.14 41.26
CA LEU A 12 -20.92 4.41 40.64
C LEU A 12 -21.30 3.19 41.49
N ALA A 13 -22.57 3.08 41.86
CA ALA A 13 -23.11 1.92 42.56
C ALA A 13 -23.30 0.74 41.59
N SER A 14 -23.30 -0.49 42.11
CA SER A 14 -23.43 -1.69 41.27
C SER A 14 -24.76 -1.78 40.51
N ASN A 15 -25.79 -1.08 40.97
CA ASN A 15 -27.10 -0.96 40.31
C ASN A 15 -27.21 0.23 39.34
N ASP A 16 -26.16 1.02 39.15
CA ASP A 16 -26.15 2.12 38.18
C ASP A 16 -26.11 1.60 36.73
N LEU A 17 -26.52 2.45 35.79
CA LEU A 17 -26.66 2.11 34.38
C LEU A 17 -25.83 3.07 33.52
N LEU A 18 -24.91 2.53 32.73
CA LEU A 18 -24.18 3.29 31.72
C LEU A 18 -25.01 3.39 30.45
N LEU A 19 -25.33 4.61 30.05
CA LEU A 19 -26.11 4.89 28.84
C LEU A 19 -25.21 5.42 27.73
N GLY A 20 -25.05 4.62 26.68
CA GLY A 20 -24.40 5.03 25.43
C GLY A 20 -25.46 5.44 24.42
N TRP A 21 -25.36 6.64 23.87
CA TRP A 21 -26.23 7.10 22.78
C TRP A 21 -25.44 7.15 21.47
N ASN A 22 -25.89 6.41 20.47
CA ASN A 22 -25.37 6.52 19.12
C ASN A 22 -26.13 7.63 18.40
N SER A 23 -25.45 8.74 18.12
CA SER A 23 -26.05 9.91 17.46
C SER A 23 -26.37 9.71 15.98
N ALA A 24 -25.79 8.69 15.32
CA ALA A 24 -26.02 8.41 13.90
C ALA A 24 -27.24 7.50 13.69
N THR A 25 -27.49 6.57 14.61
CA THR A 25 -28.62 5.63 14.53
C THR A 25 -29.75 5.98 15.49
N GLU A 26 -29.59 7.03 16.30
CA GLU A 26 -30.50 7.44 17.38
C GLU A 26 -30.81 6.33 18.40
N THR A 27 -29.96 5.29 18.47
CA THR A 27 -30.18 4.15 19.37
C THR A 27 -29.46 4.34 20.69
N THR A 28 -30.15 3.96 21.77
CA THR A 28 -29.58 3.93 23.13
C THR A 28 -29.18 2.51 23.49
N ARG A 29 -27.98 2.36 24.03
CA ARG A 29 -27.50 1.14 24.68
C ARG A 29 -27.35 1.39 26.16
N SER A 30 -27.78 0.43 26.97
CA SER A 30 -27.66 0.50 28.43
C SER A 30 -26.91 -0.71 28.96
N ILE A 31 -25.92 -0.49 29.84
CA ILE A 31 -25.13 -1.54 30.47
C ILE A 31 -25.17 -1.37 31.99
N PRO A 32 -25.67 -2.35 32.76
CA PRO A 32 -25.62 -2.30 34.22
C PRO A 32 -24.18 -2.39 34.75
N VAL A 33 -23.82 -1.51 35.68
CA VAL A 33 -22.49 -1.43 36.29
C VAL A 33 -22.12 -2.74 37.01
N SER A 34 -23.10 -3.47 37.56
CA SER A 34 -22.93 -4.79 38.19
C SER A 34 -22.38 -5.88 37.28
N THR A 35 -22.45 -5.69 35.97
CA THR A 35 -21.87 -6.66 35.03
C THR A 35 -20.36 -6.47 34.85
N ILE A 36 -19.78 -5.35 35.32
CA ILE A 36 -18.35 -4.98 35.20
C ILE A 36 -17.45 -5.85 36.07
N THR A 37 -17.09 -7.06 35.59
CA THR A 37 -16.16 -7.96 36.28
C THR A 37 -15.09 -8.52 35.32
N SER A 38 -14.03 -7.74 35.11
CA SER A 38 -12.68 -8.14 34.65
C SER A 38 -12.46 -8.80 33.27
N ALA A 39 -13.49 -9.14 32.50
CA ALA A 39 -13.39 -9.41 31.07
C ALA A 39 -14.70 -8.99 30.39
N ASN A 40 -14.62 -8.40 29.19
CA ASN A 40 -15.78 -7.96 28.37
C ASN A 40 -16.49 -6.66 28.80
N GLN A 41 -15.82 -5.70 29.43
CA GLN A 41 -16.49 -4.54 30.02
C GLN A 41 -15.79 -3.23 29.64
N ALA A 42 -16.58 -2.25 29.18
CA ALA A 42 -16.09 -0.98 28.67
C ALA A 42 -15.23 -0.24 29.72
N ARG A 43 -13.94 -0.04 29.45
CA ARG A 43 -13.04 0.71 30.32
C ARG A 43 -12.60 2.04 29.72
N LEU A 44 -12.55 3.06 30.55
CA LEU A 44 -12.06 4.38 30.18
C LEU A 44 -10.53 4.44 30.26
N VAL A 45 -9.86 4.89 29.20
CA VAL A 45 -8.41 5.11 29.18
C VAL A 45 -8.10 6.53 28.70
N ASN A 46 -7.16 7.20 29.36
CA ASN A 46 -6.75 8.59 29.07
C ASN A 46 -5.25 8.72 28.77
N SER A 47 -4.59 7.58 28.56
CA SER A 47 -3.17 7.44 28.24
C SER A 47 -2.98 6.14 27.45
N ASN A 48 -1.75 5.87 26.98
CA ASN A 48 -1.44 4.64 26.26
C ASN A 48 -1.84 3.41 27.08
N ALA A 49 -2.48 2.45 26.44
CA ALA A 49 -3.08 1.30 27.11
C ALA A 49 -2.89 0.02 26.30
N THR A 50 -2.72 -1.11 26.97
CA THR A 50 -2.71 -2.44 26.34
C THR A 50 -4.03 -3.13 26.56
N VAL A 51 -4.60 -3.72 25.50
CA VAL A 51 -5.93 -4.34 25.52
C VAL A 51 -5.87 -5.85 25.64
N SER A 52 -6.88 -6.41 26.30
CA SER A 52 -7.07 -7.85 26.39
C SER A 52 -7.67 -8.40 25.10
N LYS A 53 -7.64 -9.72 24.92
CA LYS A 53 -8.13 -10.41 23.70
C LYS A 53 -9.59 -10.07 23.40
N ILE A 54 -10.39 -9.92 24.46
CA ILE A 54 -11.76 -9.45 24.37
C ILE A 54 -11.89 -8.22 25.28
N ASP A 55 -12.12 -7.05 24.68
CA ASP A 55 -12.13 -5.79 25.42
C ASP A 55 -13.03 -4.73 24.76
N THR A 56 -13.52 -3.79 25.57
CA THR A 56 -14.23 -2.60 25.09
C THR A 56 -13.59 -1.38 25.72
N LEU A 57 -13.22 -0.40 24.92
CA LEU A 57 -12.50 0.78 25.37
C LEU A 57 -13.25 2.06 25.03
N ILE A 58 -13.29 2.94 26.01
CA ILE A 58 -13.63 4.35 25.83
C ILE A 58 -12.32 5.12 25.98
N VAL A 59 -11.85 5.76 24.92
CA VAL A 59 -10.56 6.45 24.88
C VAL A 59 -10.77 7.95 24.99
N ASP A 60 -10.33 8.52 26.10
CA ASP A 60 -10.31 9.95 26.37
C ASP A 60 -9.06 10.60 25.77
N ASN A 61 -9.11 10.84 24.46
CA ASN A 61 -8.08 11.51 23.66
C ASN A 61 -8.29 13.04 23.61
N ARG A 62 -8.81 13.68 24.67
CA ARG A 62 -9.00 15.14 24.68
C ARG A 62 -7.70 15.92 24.90
N SER A 63 -6.71 15.33 25.56
CA SER A 63 -5.46 15.98 25.97
C SER A 63 -4.25 15.58 25.12
N GLY A 64 -4.37 14.60 24.23
CA GLY A 64 -3.26 14.15 23.40
C GLY A 64 -3.58 12.90 22.59
N ASN A 65 -2.64 12.51 21.74
CA ASN A 65 -2.70 11.25 21.01
C ASN A 65 -2.53 10.07 21.98
N ILE A 66 -3.29 9.00 21.79
CA ILE A 66 -3.23 7.79 22.61
C ILE A 66 -2.97 6.59 21.72
N THR A 67 -2.06 5.71 22.12
CA THR A 67 -1.81 4.42 21.47
C THR A 67 -2.43 3.29 22.28
N VAL A 68 -3.25 2.48 21.62
CA VAL A 68 -3.86 1.26 22.15
C VAL A 68 -3.10 0.06 21.57
N VAL A 69 -2.45 -0.71 22.44
CA VAL A 69 -1.67 -1.90 22.06
C VAL A 69 -2.58 -3.11 22.03
N ILE A 70 -2.83 -3.62 20.83
CA ILE A 70 -3.63 -4.81 20.53
C ILE A 70 -2.79 -6.06 20.84
N PRO A 71 -3.37 -7.08 21.51
CA PRO A 71 -2.62 -8.25 21.96
C PRO A 71 -2.38 -9.24 20.82
N ALA A 72 -1.34 -10.05 20.97
CA ALA A 72 -1.15 -11.27 20.21
C ALA A 72 -2.21 -12.32 20.56
N ILE A 73 -2.65 -13.09 19.56
CA ILE A 73 -3.66 -14.14 19.72
C ILE A 73 -3.03 -15.49 19.40
N GLN A 74 -3.17 -16.46 20.31
CA GLN A 74 -2.62 -17.80 20.09
C GLN A 74 -3.53 -18.62 19.18
N SER A 75 -2.97 -19.68 18.58
CA SER A 75 -3.73 -20.59 17.73
C SER A 75 -4.92 -21.20 18.49
N GLY A 76 -6.13 -21.02 17.96
CA GLY A 76 -7.37 -21.50 18.56
C GLY A 76 -8.08 -20.51 19.49
N GLU A 77 -7.51 -19.33 19.70
CA GLU A 77 -8.14 -18.27 20.50
C GLU A 77 -8.94 -17.28 19.66
N VAL A 78 -9.89 -16.60 20.31
CA VAL A 78 -10.75 -15.59 19.68
C VAL A 78 -10.40 -14.21 20.24
N GLY A 79 -10.31 -13.22 19.34
CA GLY A 79 -10.10 -11.82 19.69
C GLY A 79 -11.23 -10.94 19.19
N ILE A 80 -11.80 -10.09 20.06
CA ILE A 80 -12.83 -9.11 19.72
C ILE A 80 -12.59 -7.82 20.53
N ILE A 81 -12.27 -6.72 19.86
CA ILE A 81 -11.96 -5.46 20.54
C ILE A 81 -12.83 -4.34 19.98
N ASP A 82 -13.56 -3.68 20.86
CA ASP A 82 -14.38 -2.52 20.55
C ASP A 82 -13.69 -1.25 21.10
N ILE A 83 -13.48 -0.22 20.30
CA ILE A 83 -12.82 1.01 20.73
C ILE A 83 -13.68 2.21 20.33
N THR A 84 -13.96 3.11 21.27
CA THR A 84 -14.70 4.36 21.06
C THR A 84 -13.91 5.54 21.61
N CYS A 85 -13.65 6.55 20.79
CA CYS A 85 -12.96 7.78 21.12
C CYS A 85 -13.94 8.86 21.56
N ILE A 86 -13.58 9.65 22.57
CA ILE A 86 -14.41 10.77 23.03
C ILE A 86 -14.24 12.00 22.11
N SER A 87 -13.01 12.24 21.65
CA SER A 87 -12.60 13.46 20.93
C SER A 87 -12.21 13.19 19.47
N ASN A 88 -12.30 14.24 18.65
CA ASN A 88 -11.83 14.27 17.26
C ASN A 88 -10.51 15.01 17.09
N THR A 89 -10.08 15.72 18.14
CA THR A 89 -8.94 16.65 18.12
C THR A 89 -7.60 15.91 18.01
N TYR A 90 -7.44 14.85 18.81
CA TYR A 90 -6.22 14.05 18.83
C TYR A 90 -6.53 12.62 18.40
N LYS A 91 -5.53 11.88 17.94
CA LYS A 91 -5.71 10.57 17.30
C LYS A 91 -5.60 9.43 18.31
N VAL A 92 -6.37 8.36 18.07
CA VAL A 92 -6.23 7.08 18.78
C VAL A 92 -5.62 6.08 17.81
N TYR A 93 -4.37 5.72 18.08
CA TYR A 93 -3.56 4.79 17.29
C TYR A 93 -3.72 3.36 17.81
N LEU A 94 -3.61 2.39 16.91
CA LEU A 94 -3.67 0.96 17.21
C LEU A 94 -2.32 0.33 16.90
N ASP A 95 -1.64 -0.18 17.91
CA ASP A 95 -0.40 -0.93 17.76
C ASP A 95 -0.72 -2.42 17.77
N PHE A 96 -0.53 -3.11 16.63
CA PHE A 96 -0.82 -4.54 16.52
C PHE A 96 0.29 -5.43 17.08
N SER A 97 1.34 -4.89 17.70
CA SER A 97 2.42 -5.65 18.33
C SER A 97 3.09 -6.67 17.39
N GLY A 98 3.12 -6.36 16.09
CA GLY A 98 3.64 -7.26 15.04
C GLY A 98 2.63 -8.26 14.47
N GLU A 99 1.43 -8.36 15.03
CA GLU A 99 0.33 -9.15 14.44
C GLU A 99 -0.09 -8.59 13.07
N LYS A 100 -0.62 -9.49 12.24
CA LYS A 100 -1.21 -9.08 10.96
C LYS A 100 -2.51 -8.32 11.18
N PHE A 101 -2.77 -7.35 10.32
CA PHE A 101 -4.04 -6.68 10.19
C PHE A 101 -4.48 -6.73 8.72
N LYS A 102 -5.65 -7.31 8.46
CA LYS A 102 -6.19 -7.59 7.11
C LYS A 102 -5.22 -8.39 6.23
N GLY A 103 -4.45 -9.30 6.83
CA GLY A 103 -3.44 -10.12 6.15
C GLY A 103 -2.05 -9.49 6.03
N PHE A 104 -1.87 -8.24 6.47
CA PHE A 104 -0.63 -7.48 6.29
C PHE A 104 -0.01 -7.04 7.61
N THR A 105 1.32 -6.93 7.66
CA THR A 105 2.00 -6.21 8.76
C THR A 105 1.78 -4.71 8.57
N THR A 106 1.34 -4.02 9.62
CA THR A 106 1.10 -2.57 9.55
C THR A 106 2.43 -1.80 9.44
N LEU A 107 2.52 -0.80 8.54
CA LEU A 107 3.73 0.04 8.39
C LEU A 107 3.82 1.15 9.44
N SER A 108 2.68 1.54 9.97
CA SER A 108 2.51 2.47 11.08
C SER A 108 1.19 2.12 11.76
N ASN A 109 1.07 2.49 13.04
CA ASN A 109 -0.14 2.24 13.81
C ASN A 109 -1.35 2.86 13.10
N PRO A 110 -2.34 2.07 12.63
CA PRO A 110 -3.59 2.61 12.13
C PRO A 110 -4.24 3.50 13.18
N TYR A 111 -5.07 4.46 12.78
CA TYR A 111 -5.78 5.27 13.75
C TYR A 111 -7.25 5.43 13.39
N ILE A 112 -8.09 5.59 14.42
CA ILE A 112 -9.53 5.76 14.25
C ILE A 112 -9.80 7.13 13.60
N GLN A 113 -10.53 7.11 12.48
CA GLN A 113 -10.95 8.30 11.75
C GLN A 113 -11.75 9.21 12.67
N SER A 114 -11.39 10.50 12.70
CA SER A 114 -12.08 11.51 13.50
C SER A 114 -13.57 11.63 13.15
N ALA A 115 -14.01 11.25 11.95
CA ALA A 115 -15.43 11.31 11.59
C ALA A 115 -16.29 10.23 12.27
N TYR A 116 -15.71 9.07 12.60
CA TYR A 116 -16.47 7.89 13.02
C TYR A 116 -16.31 7.57 14.51
N LYS A 117 -15.26 8.08 15.16
CA LYS A 117 -14.99 7.96 16.61
C LYS A 117 -15.00 6.54 17.18
N SER A 118 -15.13 5.49 16.40
CA SER A 118 -15.11 4.13 16.93
C SER A 118 -14.64 3.13 15.89
N THR A 119 -14.20 1.96 16.34
CA THR A 119 -13.93 0.81 15.48
C THR A 119 -14.15 -0.47 16.26
N LYS A 120 -14.58 -1.52 15.56
CA LYS A 120 -14.55 -2.89 16.03
C LYS A 120 -13.52 -3.72 15.30
N LEU A 121 -12.75 -4.50 16.05
CA LEU A 121 -11.75 -5.44 15.56
C LEU A 121 -12.16 -6.88 15.88
N ILE A 122 -11.91 -7.79 14.95
CA ILE A 122 -12.04 -9.24 15.16
C ILE A 122 -10.76 -9.91 14.69
N TYR A 123 -10.24 -10.85 15.47
CA TYR A 123 -9.16 -11.74 15.03
C TYR A 123 -9.74 -12.97 14.33
N LEU A 124 -9.24 -13.29 13.13
CA LEU A 124 -9.69 -14.43 12.34
C LEU A 124 -8.79 -15.65 12.50
N ASP A 125 -7.52 -15.52 12.11
CA ASP A 125 -6.53 -16.61 12.11
C ASP A 125 -5.10 -16.03 11.99
N SER A 126 -4.07 -16.87 12.06
CA SER A 126 -2.66 -16.43 11.98
C SER A 126 -2.22 -15.93 10.59
N SER A 127 -2.96 -16.25 9.54
CA SER A 127 -2.67 -15.82 8.17
C SER A 127 -3.26 -14.43 7.88
N THR A 128 -4.44 -14.14 8.43
CA THR A 128 -5.24 -12.93 8.22
C THR A 128 -5.05 -11.92 9.35
N GLY A 129 -4.85 -12.40 10.57
CA GLY A 129 -4.75 -11.61 11.79
C GLY A 129 -6.05 -10.88 12.14
N TRP A 130 -5.91 -9.64 12.60
CA TRP A 130 -7.02 -8.77 12.97
C TRP A 130 -7.67 -8.13 11.74
N ILE A 131 -8.99 -8.00 11.73
CA ILE A 131 -9.75 -7.23 10.74
C ILE A 131 -10.59 -6.18 11.45
N GLU A 132 -10.85 -5.06 10.78
CA GLU A 132 -11.90 -4.13 11.24
C GLU A 132 -13.22 -4.48 10.55
N ILE A 133 -14.34 -4.33 11.27
CA ILE A 133 -15.68 -4.56 10.70
C ILE A 133 -16.23 -3.29 10.05
N ASP A 134 -15.90 -2.14 10.63
CA ASP A 134 -16.65 -0.90 10.34
C ASP A 134 -15.95 0.02 9.33
N ASN A 135 -14.72 -0.31 8.88
CA ASN A 135 -13.88 0.51 8.00
C ASN A 135 -13.63 1.95 8.50
N ASN A 136 -13.53 2.11 9.81
CA ASN A 136 -13.37 3.39 10.48
C ASN A 136 -11.90 3.74 10.75
N LEU A 137 -10.95 2.89 10.37
CA LEU A 137 -9.52 3.17 10.53
C LEU A 137 -8.93 3.87 9.30
N VAL A 138 -8.14 4.92 9.55
CA VAL A 138 -7.13 5.34 8.58
C VAL A 138 -5.97 4.38 8.73
N THR A 139 -5.81 3.55 7.71
CA THR A 139 -4.76 2.53 7.67
C THR A 139 -3.72 2.95 6.65
N TYR A 140 -2.45 2.87 7.04
CA TYR A 140 -1.34 2.86 6.09
C TYR A 140 -0.90 1.40 5.97
N LEU A 141 -1.74 0.61 5.32
CA LEU A 141 -1.30 -0.67 4.79
C LEU A 141 -0.46 -0.30 3.58
N ALA A 142 0.85 -0.56 3.62
CA ALA A 142 1.44 -0.94 2.35
C ALA A 142 1.02 -2.40 2.19
N PRO A 143 0.14 -2.72 1.23
CA PRO A 143 -0.04 -4.11 0.88
C PRO A 143 1.34 -4.68 0.47
N TYR A 144 2.23 -3.82 -0.05
CA TYR A 144 3.60 -4.13 -0.44
C TYR A 144 4.62 -3.97 0.71
N ARG A 145 5.76 -4.64 0.57
CA ARG A 145 6.85 -4.58 1.54
C ARG A 145 7.38 -3.14 1.78
N ALA A 146 7.73 -2.81 3.02
CA ALA A 146 8.40 -1.55 3.37
C ALA A 146 9.73 -1.32 2.61
N GLY A 147 10.19 -0.08 2.54
CA GLY A 147 11.49 0.29 1.95
C GLY A 147 11.44 0.72 0.49
N MET A 148 10.25 0.75 -0.13
CA MET A 148 10.08 1.36 -1.45
C MET A 148 10.33 2.87 -1.39
N LYS A 149 10.97 3.41 -2.43
CA LYS A 149 11.19 4.86 -2.64
C LYS A 149 10.12 5.49 -3.53
N LEU A 150 9.36 4.68 -4.26
CA LEU A 150 8.25 5.15 -5.08
C LEU A 150 7.12 4.13 -5.02
N TRP A 151 5.90 4.63 -4.82
CA TRP A 151 4.66 3.88 -5.01
C TRP A 151 3.61 4.76 -5.69
N LEU A 152 3.39 4.52 -6.97
CA LEU A 152 2.28 5.10 -7.72
C LEU A 152 1.26 4.01 -7.98
N GLU A 153 0.02 4.21 -7.52
CA GLU A 153 -1.06 3.25 -7.71
C GLU A 153 -2.41 3.94 -7.57
N GLY A 154 -3.45 3.39 -8.22
CA GLY A 154 -4.82 3.86 -8.05
C GLY A 154 -5.09 5.16 -8.80
N GLY A 155 -4.50 5.32 -9.99
CA GLY A 155 -4.68 6.51 -10.82
C GLY A 155 -4.09 7.79 -10.23
N SER A 156 -3.17 7.68 -9.27
CA SER A 156 -2.59 8.81 -8.55
C SER A 156 -1.19 9.14 -9.07
N LEU A 157 -0.91 10.43 -9.23
CA LEU A 157 0.45 10.96 -9.44
C LEU A 157 1.20 11.19 -8.11
N LEU A 158 0.50 11.11 -6.97
CA LEU A 158 1.11 11.22 -5.64
C LEU A 158 1.78 9.91 -5.24
N ASP A 159 3.01 10.02 -4.73
CA ASP A 159 3.78 8.93 -4.15
C ASP A 159 3.22 8.51 -2.80
N LYS A 160 2.79 7.25 -2.73
CA LYS A 160 2.23 6.62 -1.53
C LYS A 160 3.27 5.98 -0.63
N SER A 161 4.54 5.97 -1.03
CA SER A 161 5.63 5.37 -0.23
C SER A 161 6.01 6.20 1.00
N GLY A 162 5.58 7.46 1.06
CA GLY A 162 5.98 8.41 2.09
C GLY A 162 7.30 9.15 1.83
N ASN A 163 7.93 8.94 0.66
CA ASN A 163 9.18 9.62 0.29
C ASN A 163 8.97 10.92 -0.50
N GLY A 164 7.73 11.23 -0.90
CA GLY A 164 7.40 12.47 -1.59
C GLY A 164 7.87 12.53 -3.04
N ASN A 165 8.18 11.39 -3.66
CA ASN A 165 8.63 11.28 -5.05
C ASN A 165 7.45 11.36 -6.04
N ASN A 166 6.65 12.42 -5.93
CA ASN A 166 5.46 12.62 -6.74
C ASN A 166 5.81 12.73 -8.23
N ALA A 167 4.95 12.13 -9.07
CA ALA A 167 5.01 12.33 -10.50
C ALA A 167 4.38 13.66 -10.90
N THR A 168 4.94 14.29 -11.92
CA THR A 168 4.39 15.50 -12.56
C THR A 168 4.33 15.28 -14.06
N ALA A 169 3.29 15.80 -14.71
CA ALA A 169 3.22 15.76 -16.16
C ALA A 169 4.23 16.76 -16.76
N VAL A 170 4.97 16.34 -17.78
CA VAL A 170 5.88 17.22 -18.52
C VAL A 170 5.09 18.15 -19.45
N THR A 171 4.11 17.58 -20.15
CA THR A 171 3.24 18.33 -21.07
C THR A 171 1.78 18.10 -20.73
N SER A 172 1.29 16.86 -20.86
CA SER A 172 -0.07 16.49 -20.49
C SER A 172 -0.07 15.22 -19.64
N ALA A 173 -1.00 15.16 -18.67
CA ALA A 173 -1.14 13.99 -17.82
C ALA A 173 -1.88 12.86 -18.56
N PRO A 174 -1.57 11.58 -18.27
CA PRO A 174 -2.44 10.47 -18.62
C PRO A 174 -3.80 10.62 -17.93
N ALA A 175 -4.85 10.07 -18.55
CA ALA A 175 -6.20 10.11 -18.00
C ALA A 175 -6.32 9.16 -16.80
N VAL A 176 -7.18 9.49 -15.84
CA VAL A 176 -7.52 8.60 -14.73
C VAL A 176 -8.83 7.90 -15.04
N VAL A 177 -8.79 6.57 -15.12
CA VAL A 177 -9.90 5.73 -15.60
C VAL A 177 -9.95 4.40 -14.86
N ALA A 178 -11.07 3.69 -14.96
CA ALA A 178 -11.11 2.28 -14.58
C ALA A 178 -10.35 1.42 -15.62
N GLY A 179 -9.48 0.54 -15.13
CA GLY A 179 -8.64 -0.36 -15.92
C GLY A 179 -8.76 -1.81 -15.46
N ILE A 180 -7.63 -2.51 -15.41
CA ILE A 180 -7.54 -3.90 -14.95
C ILE A 180 -8.26 -4.08 -13.60
N ASP A 181 -9.06 -5.15 -13.50
CA ASP A 181 -9.82 -5.50 -12.28
C ASP A 181 -10.69 -4.34 -11.74
N ASN A 182 -11.16 -3.46 -12.63
CA ASN A 182 -11.94 -2.26 -12.33
C ASN A 182 -11.26 -1.26 -11.37
N ARG A 183 -9.94 -1.33 -11.26
CA ARG A 183 -9.14 -0.42 -10.43
C ARG A 183 -8.84 0.86 -11.19
N GLN A 184 -8.65 1.96 -10.45
CA GLN A 184 -8.22 3.23 -11.03
C GLN A 184 -6.77 3.11 -11.54
N VAL A 185 -6.54 3.52 -12.79
CA VAL A 185 -5.25 3.45 -13.48
C VAL A 185 -4.92 4.78 -14.15
N LEU A 186 -3.66 4.96 -14.51
CA LEU A 186 -3.23 6.03 -15.41
C LEU A 186 -3.25 5.49 -16.84
N ARG A 187 -4.02 6.10 -17.74
CA ARG A 187 -4.17 5.69 -19.14
C ARG A 187 -3.50 6.67 -20.09
N TRP A 188 -2.53 6.16 -20.84
CA TRP A 188 -1.91 6.86 -21.97
C TRP A 188 -2.69 6.54 -23.25
N ALA A 189 -2.97 7.59 -24.01
CA ALA A 189 -3.66 7.55 -25.29
C ALA A 189 -2.73 7.21 -26.47
N GLY A 190 -1.43 6.99 -26.23
CA GLY A 190 -0.45 6.76 -27.30
C GLY A 190 0.01 8.03 -28.02
N SER A 191 -0.31 9.21 -27.48
CA SER A 191 0.10 10.49 -28.06
C SER A 191 1.48 10.93 -27.55
N MET A 192 2.28 11.55 -28.44
CA MET A 192 3.63 12.06 -28.13
C MET A 192 3.65 13.30 -27.20
N ASN A 193 2.62 13.49 -26.38
CA ASN A 193 2.51 14.60 -25.44
C ASN A 193 2.19 14.15 -24.00
N GLN A 194 2.06 12.85 -23.75
CA GLN A 194 1.85 12.31 -22.42
C GLN A 194 3.15 11.70 -21.91
N GLU A 195 3.81 12.41 -20.99
CA GLU A 195 5.00 11.95 -20.28
C GLU A 195 4.89 12.41 -18.83
N LEU A 196 5.19 11.49 -17.90
CA LEU A 196 5.37 11.84 -16.50
C LEU A 196 6.85 11.88 -16.14
N GLN A 197 7.20 12.80 -15.26
CA GLN A 197 8.51 12.92 -14.66
C GLN A 197 8.46 12.86 -13.14
N ILE A 198 9.50 12.28 -12.57
CA ILE A 198 9.78 12.29 -11.14
C ILE A 198 11.20 12.84 -10.96
N SER A 199 11.39 13.67 -9.94
CA SER A 199 12.72 14.14 -9.54
C SER A 199 13.66 12.95 -9.29
N PRO A 200 14.94 12.98 -9.74
CA PRO A 200 15.85 11.86 -9.53
C PRO A 200 15.96 11.49 -8.05
N PHE A 201 15.57 10.26 -7.69
CA PHE A 201 15.49 9.80 -6.29
C PHE A 201 16.34 8.55 -6.00
N LEU A 202 17.08 8.06 -7.01
CA LEU A 202 17.96 6.88 -6.91
C LEU A 202 19.44 7.26 -6.88
N SER A 203 19.77 8.54 -6.78
CA SER A 203 21.16 8.97 -6.67
C SER A 203 21.83 8.34 -5.44
N GLY A 204 23.01 7.76 -5.62
CA GLY A 204 23.79 7.12 -4.55
C GLY A 204 23.38 5.69 -4.17
N THR A 205 22.37 5.10 -4.82
CA THR A 205 22.06 3.68 -4.62
C THR A 205 23.01 2.80 -5.44
N THR A 206 23.20 1.56 -5.00
CA THR A 206 24.06 0.57 -5.69
C THR A 206 23.27 -0.53 -6.40
N ALA A 207 21.95 -0.50 -6.25
CA ALA A 207 21.01 -1.46 -6.79
C ALA A 207 19.60 -0.85 -6.84
N ALA A 208 18.71 -1.48 -7.61
CA ALA A 208 17.28 -1.20 -7.56
C ALA A 208 16.45 -2.41 -8.01
N THR A 209 15.24 -2.50 -7.47
CA THR A 209 14.20 -3.41 -7.95
C THR A 209 12.95 -2.61 -8.28
N LEU A 210 12.37 -2.84 -9.46
CA LEU A 210 11.17 -2.16 -9.92
C LEU A 210 10.09 -3.17 -10.26
N TYR A 211 8.83 -2.85 -9.95
CA TYR A 211 7.65 -3.61 -10.34
C TYR A 211 6.66 -2.66 -11.02
N CYS A 212 6.17 -3.02 -12.21
CA CYS A 212 5.18 -2.25 -12.95
C CYS A 212 4.05 -3.17 -13.43
N VAL A 213 2.83 -2.87 -12.99
CA VAL A 213 1.61 -3.51 -13.51
C VAL A 213 1.06 -2.63 -14.62
N PHE A 214 0.98 -3.17 -15.82
CA PHE A 214 0.62 -2.40 -17.01
C PHE A 214 -0.30 -3.18 -17.96
N THR A 215 -1.07 -2.44 -18.75
CA THR A 215 -1.92 -2.97 -19.82
C THR A 215 -1.46 -2.40 -21.15
N LEU A 216 -1.37 -3.23 -22.17
CA LEU A 216 -1.08 -2.82 -23.53
C LEU A 216 -2.33 -2.90 -24.41
N ASN A 217 -2.63 -1.81 -25.13
CA ASN A 217 -3.73 -1.75 -26.10
C ASN A 217 -3.20 -1.88 -27.53
N ALA A 218 -2.68 -3.07 -27.87
CA ALA A 218 -2.14 -3.41 -29.21
C ALA A 218 -0.97 -2.53 -29.69
N ASN A 219 0.07 -2.37 -28.86
CA ASN A 219 1.26 -1.59 -29.21
C ASN A 219 2.25 -2.37 -30.06
N THR A 220 2.70 -1.76 -31.16
CA THR A 220 3.78 -2.29 -32.00
C THR A 220 5.17 -1.96 -31.45
N HIS A 221 5.34 -0.86 -30.72
CA HIS A 221 6.54 -0.50 -29.96
C HIS A 221 6.13 0.32 -28.74
N TYR A 222 6.90 0.28 -27.66
CA TYR A 222 6.62 1.11 -26.47
C TYR A 222 7.83 1.22 -25.55
N ASN A 223 7.83 2.27 -24.72
CA ASN A 223 8.65 2.41 -23.54
C ASN A 223 7.75 2.68 -22.31
N LEU A 224 8.00 2.00 -21.19
CA LEU A 224 7.26 2.24 -19.96
C LEU A 224 7.97 3.23 -19.06
N ILE A 225 9.28 3.03 -18.87
CA ILE A 225 10.08 3.76 -17.88
C ILE A 225 11.47 3.98 -18.47
N ARG A 226 11.99 5.20 -18.29
CA ARG A 226 13.34 5.59 -18.70
C ARG A 226 14.05 6.30 -17.55
N THR A 227 15.26 5.86 -17.23
CA THR A 227 16.05 6.43 -16.13
C THR A 227 17.22 7.30 -16.59
N ARG A 228 17.51 7.35 -17.89
CA ARG A 228 18.64 8.14 -18.44
C ARG A 228 18.26 8.89 -19.70
N ASN A 229 18.82 10.09 -19.90
CA ASN A 229 18.59 10.87 -21.12
C ASN A 229 19.17 10.21 -22.37
N ASN A 230 18.56 10.49 -23.53
CA ASN A 230 19.10 10.19 -24.86
C ASN A 230 19.45 8.71 -25.10
N ILE A 231 18.94 7.80 -24.26
CA ILE A 231 18.93 6.39 -24.57
C ILE A 231 17.67 6.16 -25.41
N ASN A 232 17.86 5.83 -26.68
CA ASN A 232 16.80 5.37 -27.57
C ASN A 232 16.42 3.93 -27.19
N ASP A 233 15.86 3.74 -25.99
CA ASP A 233 15.47 2.43 -25.47
C ASP A 233 14.00 2.11 -25.71
N TYR A 234 13.74 0.83 -25.94
CA TYR A 234 12.41 0.27 -26.11
C TYR A 234 12.21 -0.84 -25.11
N TRP A 235 11.05 -0.90 -24.49
CA TRP A 235 10.66 -2.09 -23.76
C TRP A 235 10.17 -3.18 -24.72
N ARG A 236 9.62 -2.78 -25.87
CA ARG A 236 9.41 -3.63 -27.06
C ARG A 236 9.74 -2.86 -28.32
N PHE A 237 10.59 -3.43 -29.16
CA PHE A 237 10.88 -2.95 -30.49
C PHE A 237 10.08 -3.74 -31.53
N ALA A 238 9.39 -3.04 -32.43
CA ALA A 238 8.40 -3.65 -33.33
C ALA A 238 8.98 -4.72 -34.25
N ASN A 239 10.20 -4.50 -34.73
CA ASN A 239 10.76 -5.27 -35.84
C ASN A 239 11.03 -6.74 -35.48
N ASN A 240 11.34 -7.02 -34.21
CA ASN A 240 11.65 -8.38 -33.74
C ASN A 240 10.95 -8.76 -32.44
N SER A 241 10.09 -7.89 -31.90
CA SER A 241 9.37 -8.07 -30.64
C SER A 241 10.25 -8.23 -29.40
N ASN A 242 11.55 -7.97 -29.48
CA ASN A 242 12.45 -7.97 -28.33
C ASN A 242 12.48 -6.59 -27.66
N GLY A 243 12.93 -6.55 -26.42
CA GLY A 243 13.28 -5.32 -25.72
C GLY A 243 14.64 -4.78 -26.17
N TYR A 244 14.79 -3.48 -26.03
CA TYR A 244 16.01 -2.71 -26.23
C TYR A 244 16.18 -1.82 -25.00
N ILE A 245 16.20 -2.41 -23.80
CA ILE A 245 15.91 -1.72 -22.53
C ILE A 245 17.11 -0.95 -21.98
N GLY A 246 16.87 0.26 -21.44
CA GLY A 246 17.88 1.11 -20.80
C GLY A 246 17.59 1.46 -19.33
N THR A 247 16.45 1.04 -18.79
CA THR A 247 16.07 1.26 -17.39
C THR A 247 17.14 0.70 -16.45
N PHE A 248 17.65 1.53 -15.53
CA PHE A 248 18.76 1.20 -14.62
C PHE A 248 20.08 0.78 -15.28
N LEU A 249 20.30 1.11 -16.54
CA LEU A 249 21.53 0.80 -17.27
C LEU A 249 22.22 2.06 -17.81
N SER A 250 23.54 1.99 -17.95
CA SER A 250 24.33 3.10 -18.51
C SER A 250 24.21 3.21 -20.04
N ALA A 251 23.82 2.11 -20.70
CA ALA A 251 23.49 2.00 -22.11
C ALA A 251 22.37 0.97 -22.29
N ARG A 252 21.59 1.07 -23.38
CA ARG A 252 20.56 0.07 -23.67
C ARG A 252 21.19 -1.31 -23.92
N ARG A 253 20.51 -2.36 -23.50
CA ARG A 253 20.77 -3.72 -23.96
C ARG A 253 19.87 -3.99 -25.17
N GLU A 254 20.47 -4.26 -26.32
CA GLU A 254 19.73 -4.63 -27.54
C GLU A 254 19.29 -6.10 -27.48
N ASP A 255 18.14 -6.40 -28.09
CA ASP A 255 17.57 -7.75 -28.15
C ASP A 255 17.34 -8.42 -26.78
N TYR A 256 17.12 -7.60 -25.75
CA TYR A 256 16.84 -8.05 -24.40
C TYR A 256 15.87 -7.09 -23.68
N PRO A 257 14.85 -7.63 -22.98
CA PRO A 257 14.47 -9.05 -22.90
C PRO A 257 13.78 -9.59 -24.18
N ALA A 258 13.88 -10.89 -24.44
CA ALA A 258 13.23 -11.49 -25.60
C ALA A 258 11.70 -11.64 -25.46
N SER A 259 11.00 -11.54 -26.59
CA SER A 259 9.55 -11.79 -26.70
C SER A 259 8.72 -10.94 -25.73
N MET A 260 8.77 -9.62 -25.90
CA MET A 260 7.99 -8.66 -25.14
C MET A 260 6.58 -8.54 -25.72
N PRO A 261 5.54 -8.44 -24.87
CA PRO A 261 4.14 -8.53 -25.29
C PRO A 261 3.71 -7.28 -26.05
N SER A 262 2.72 -7.40 -26.95
CA SER A 262 2.10 -6.28 -27.68
C SER A 262 0.71 -5.90 -27.17
N SER A 263 0.08 -6.76 -26.37
CA SER A 263 -1.30 -6.57 -25.87
C SER A 263 -1.52 -7.34 -24.59
N GLY A 264 -2.47 -6.91 -23.77
CA GLY A 264 -2.90 -7.62 -22.56
C GLY A 264 -2.38 -7.00 -21.27
N HIS A 265 -2.71 -7.64 -20.15
CA HIS A 265 -2.31 -7.24 -18.80
C HIS A 265 -1.06 -7.99 -18.38
N HIS A 266 -0.04 -7.26 -17.92
CA HIS A 266 1.25 -7.83 -17.57
C HIS A 266 1.81 -7.22 -16.30
N LEU A 267 2.63 -8.01 -15.62
CA LEU A 267 3.58 -7.54 -14.63
C LEU A 267 4.97 -7.59 -15.24
N VAL A 268 5.73 -6.52 -15.12
CA VAL A 268 7.16 -6.56 -15.39
C VAL A 268 7.92 -6.13 -14.15
N SER A 269 8.99 -6.86 -13.83
CA SER A 269 9.92 -6.45 -12.79
C SER A 269 11.35 -6.44 -13.30
N ILE A 270 12.12 -5.48 -12.81
CA ILE A 270 13.54 -5.28 -13.14
C ILE A 270 14.33 -5.41 -11.86
N HIS A 271 15.32 -6.29 -11.87
CA HIS A 271 16.17 -6.62 -10.75
C HIS A 271 17.60 -6.27 -11.13
N ALA A 272 18.13 -5.17 -10.60
CA ALA A 272 19.43 -4.65 -10.96
C ALA A 272 20.33 -4.54 -9.72
N SER A 273 21.49 -5.18 -9.77
CA SER A 273 22.57 -5.09 -8.78
C SER A 273 23.80 -4.46 -9.41
N SER A 274 24.89 -4.29 -8.64
CA SER A 274 26.15 -3.77 -9.16
C SER A 274 26.80 -4.65 -10.26
N THR A 275 26.37 -5.91 -10.42
CA THR A 275 26.95 -6.85 -11.39
C THR A 275 25.94 -7.60 -12.24
N THR A 276 24.67 -7.64 -11.84
CA THR A 276 23.62 -8.40 -12.52
C THR A 276 22.41 -7.56 -12.85
N TYR A 277 21.75 -7.90 -13.96
CA TYR A 277 20.49 -7.31 -14.37
C TYR A 277 19.57 -8.41 -14.88
N GLU A 278 18.32 -8.40 -14.42
CA GLU A 278 17.33 -9.40 -14.81
C GLU A 278 15.96 -8.72 -14.99
N VAL A 279 15.32 -8.96 -16.12
CA VAL A 279 13.91 -8.62 -16.34
C VAL A 279 13.07 -9.89 -16.16
N LEU A 280 12.02 -9.78 -15.37
CA LEU A 280 10.97 -10.79 -15.30
C LEU A 280 9.73 -10.21 -15.97
N LEU A 281 9.08 -11.01 -16.82
CA LEU A 281 7.76 -10.72 -17.35
C LEU A 281 6.80 -11.76 -16.79
N ASP A 282 5.73 -11.32 -16.17
CA ASP A 282 4.72 -12.15 -15.52
C ASP A 282 5.35 -13.15 -14.55
N ASN A 283 6.34 -12.66 -13.77
CA ASN A 283 7.18 -13.41 -12.83
C ASN A 283 8.11 -14.46 -13.48
N LEU A 284 8.09 -14.63 -14.81
CA LEU A 284 9.01 -15.49 -15.54
C LEU A 284 10.29 -14.74 -15.91
N SER A 285 11.45 -15.33 -15.58
CA SER A 285 12.75 -14.75 -15.93
C SER A 285 12.94 -14.68 -17.45
N LYS A 286 13.45 -13.56 -17.93
CA LYS A 286 13.90 -13.38 -19.33
C LYS A 286 15.40 -13.61 -19.49
N GLY A 287 16.05 -14.21 -18.49
CA GLY A 287 17.47 -14.50 -18.44
C GLY A 287 18.25 -13.43 -17.67
N VAL A 288 19.21 -13.85 -16.85
CA VAL A 288 20.11 -12.94 -16.12
C VAL A 288 21.25 -12.53 -17.04
N VAL A 289 21.59 -11.24 -17.06
CA VAL A 289 22.74 -10.71 -17.80
C VAL A 289 23.76 -10.07 -16.86
N SER A 290 25.04 -10.20 -17.20
CA SER A 290 26.15 -9.60 -16.46
C SER A 290 26.36 -8.15 -16.91
N VAL A 291 25.79 -7.20 -16.16
CA VAL A 291 25.92 -5.74 -16.36
C VAL A 291 25.59 -5.05 -15.05
N GLY A 292 26.28 -3.94 -14.78
CA GLY A 292 26.10 -3.19 -13.55
C GLY A 292 24.94 -2.21 -13.60
N TYR A 293 24.28 -2.07 -12.45
CA TYR A 293 23.29 -1.04 -12.14
C TYR A 293 23.83 0.37 -12.41
N PHE A 294 22.98 1.19 -13.02
CA PHE A 294 23.18 2.62 -13.18
C PHE A 294 21.89 3.36 -12.83
N ALA A 295 21.89 4.12 -11.74
CA ALA A 295 20.70 4.82 -11.25
C ALA A 295 20.03 5.73 -12.29
N GLY A 296 20.83 6.27 -13.22
CA GLY A 296 20.34 7.22 -14.20
C GLY A 296 20.37 8.66 -13.70
N ASP A 297 20.00 9.60 -14.57
CA ASP A 297 19.95 11.04 -14.30
C ASP A 297 18.51 11.59 -14.25
N ARG A 298 17.51 10.72 -14.43
CA ARG A 298 16.08 11.06 -14.46
C ARG A 298 15.23 9.86 -14.11
N PHE A 299 13.93 10.10 -13.99
CA PHE A 299 12.93 9.03 -13.96
C PHE A 299 11.70 9.51 -14.73
N ARG A 300 11.46 8.90 -15.90
CA ARG A 300 10.33 9.21 -16.79
C ARG A 300 9.44 8.00 -16.96
N ILE A 301 8.13 8.23 -17.10
CA ILE A 301 7.12 7.19 -17.28
C ILE A 301 6.30 7.51 -18.53
N GLY A 302 6.19 6.54 -19.43
CA GLY A 302 5.56 6.65 -20.75
C GLY A 302 6.17 7.81 -21.55
N THR A 303 7.40 7.65 -22.04
CA THR A 303 8.12 8.76 -22.67
C THR A 303 7.46 9.20 -23.98
N ASN A 304 7.47 10.50 -24.22
CA ASN A 304 6.72 11.09 -25.33
C ASN A 304 7.27 10.73 -26.72
N ASP A 305 8.57 10.44 -26.79
CA ASP A 305 9.30 10.03 -28.00
C ASP A 305 9.20 8.53 -28.31
N MET A 306 8.65 7.73 -27.38
CA MET A 306 8.47 6.28 -27.49
C MET A 306 7.08 5.91 -26.97
N ALA A 307 6.06 6.42 -27.66
CA ALA A 307 4.69 6.46 -27.19
C ALA A 307 4.21 5.10 -26.66
N PHE A 308 3.58 5.14 -25.49
CA PHE A 308 2.92 4.03 -24.85
C PHE A 308 1.41 4.21 -24.97
N THR A 309 0.69 3.22 -25.50
CA THR A 309 -0.78 3.23 -25.56
C THR A 309 -1.33 2.18 -24.61
N GLY A 310 -1.80 2.58 -23.43
CA GLY A 310 -2.14 1.59 -22.42
C GLY A 310 -2.30 2.18 -21.04
N ASP A 311 -2.30 1.29 -20.05
CA ASP A 311 -2.51 1.65 -18.65
C ASP A 311 -1.30 1.29 -17.81
N ILE A 312 -0.97 2.12 -16.82
CA ILE A 312 -0.14 1.72 -15.67
C ILE A 312 -1.02 1.75 -14.44
N ALA A 313 -1.19 0.58 -13.81
CA ALA A 313 -2.03 0.41 -12.63
C ALA A 313 -1.23 0.59 -11.33
N ALA A 314 0.00 0.08 -11.31
CA ALA A 314 0.92 0.20 -10.18
C ALA A 314 2.37 0.33 -10.66
N LEU A 315 3.15 1.15 -9.96
CA LEU A 315 4.59 1.26 -10.10
C LEU A 315 5.24 1.33 -8.71
N LEU A 316 6.09 0.36 -8.41
CA LEU A 316 6.84 0.25 -7.16
C LEU A 316 8.33 0.28 -7.47
N VAL A 317 9.11 1.07 -6.73
CA VAL A 317 10.57 1.09 -6.88
C VAL A 317 11.25 0.99 -5.53
N TYR A 318 12.13 0.02 -5.39
CA TYR A 318 12.96 -0.23 -4.21
C TYR A 318 14.42 0.09 -4.54
N PRO A 319 15.15 0.83 -3.69
CA PRO A 319 16.57 1.16 -3.89
C PRO A 319 17.50 0.00 -3.47
N THR A 320 17.03 -1.24 -3.64
CA THR A 320 17.71 -2.47 -3.22
C THR A 320 17.45 -3.56 -4.26
N TYR A 321 18.44 -4.44 -4.46
CA TYR A 321 18.26 -5.64 -5.26
C TYR A 321 17.52 -6.71 -4.44
N TYR A 322 16.41 -7.21 -4.98
CA TYR A 322 15.76 -8.43 -4.52
C TYR A 322 16.00 -9.51 -5.55
N SER A 323 16.52 -10.68 -5.18
CA SER A 323 16.58 -11.80 -6.12
C SER A 323 15.16 -12.31 -6.40
N LYS A 324 14.92 -12.90 -7.57
CA LYS A 324 13.65 -13.56 -7.91
C LYS A 324 13.21 -14.59 -6.85
N THR A 325 14.17 -15.24 -6.18
CA THR A 325 13.88 -16.28 -5.18
C THR A 325 13.85 -15.76 -3.75
N SER A 326 14.11 -14.48 -3.52
CA SER A 326 14.05 -13.88 -2.18
C SER A 326 12.61 -13.88 -1.67
N THR A 327 12.43 -14.09 -0.37
CA THR A 327 11.13 -13.94 0.32
C THR A 327 10.45 -12.62 -0.03
N GLU A 328 11.26 -11.61 -0.26
CA GLU A 328 10.86 -10.21 -0.32
C GLU A 328 10.28 -9.88 -1.68
N HIS A 329 10.86 -10.47 -2.73
CA HIS A 329 10.24 -10.51 -4.03
C HIS A 329 8.94 -11.31 -4.01
N LEU A 330 8.94 -12.51 -3.40
CA LEU A 330 7.76 -13.38 -3.36
C LEU A 330 6.57 -12.72 -2.64
N ASP A 331 6.81 -12.02 -1.54
CA ASP A 331 5.80 -11.25 -0.81
C ASP A 331 5.18 -10.14 -1.69
N ILE A 332 6.03 -9.40 -2.42
CA ILE A 332 5.57 -8.35 -3.34
C ILE A 332 4.75 -8.95 -4.48
N ILE A 333 5.21 -10.05 -5.09
CA ILE A 333 4.49 -10.75 -6.17
C ILE A 333 3.13 -11.27 -5.68
N SER A 334 3.08 -11.92 -4.52
CA SER A 334 1.83 -12.40 -3.91
C SER A 334 0.84 -11.25 -3.69
N THR A 335 1.34 -10.13 -3.18
CA THR A 335 0.53 -8.92 -2.99
C THR A 335 0.01 -8.36 -4.31
N ILE A 336 0.87 -8.23 -5.34
CA ILE A 336 0.47 -7.77 -6.67
C ILE A 336 -0.63 -8.69 -7.22
N LYS A 337 -0.47 -10.01 -7.11
CA LYS A 337 -1.46 -10.98 -7.59
C LYS A 337 -2.81 -10.84 -6.87
N ASN A 338 -2.79 -10.63 -5.55
CA ASN A 338 -4.00 -10.43 -4.76
C ASN A 338 -4.73 -9.13 -5.13
N ASN A 339 -3.97 -8.06 -5.42
CA ASN A 339 -4.54 -6.77 -5.82
C ASN A 339 -5.02 -6.75 -7.28
N TYR A 340 -4.41 -7.57 -8.13
CA TYR A 340 -4.65 -7.65 -9.58
C TYR A 340 -4.87 -9.11 -10.02
N PRO A 341 -5.99 -9.74 -9.65
CA PRO A 341 -6.25 -11.15 -9.92
C PRO A 341 -6.25 -11.51 -11.41
N SER A 342 -6.52 -10.57 -12.31
CA SER A 342 -6.47 -10.79 -13.77
C SER A 342 -5.04 -10.95 -14.34
N LEU A 343 -3.98 -10.71 -13.56
CA LEU A 343 -2.61 -10.95 -14.01
C LEU A 343 -2.29 -12.45 -14.09
N THR A 344 -1.75 -12.92 -15.21
CA THR A 344 -1.32 -14.31 -15.36
C THR A 344 0.13 -14.48 -14.90
N LEU A 345 0.36 -14.45 -13.58
CA LEU A 345 1.69 -14.66 -13.01
C LEU A 345 2.02 -16.16 -12.94
N VAL A 346 3.24 -16.54 -13.34
CA VAL A 346 3.72 -17.94 -13.36
C VAL A 346 4.71 -18.21 -12.23
#